data_AF-A0A8I2BZY2-F1
#
_entry.id   AF-A0A8I2BZY2-F1
#
_cell.length_a   1.000
_cell.length_b   1.000
_cell.length_c   1.000
_cell.angle_alpha   90.00
_cell.angle_beta   90.00
_cell.angle_gamma   90.00
#
_symmetry.space_group_name_H-M   'P 1'
#
loop_
_entity.id
_entity.type
_entity.pdbx_description
1 polymer ?
#
loop_
_entity_poly.entity_id
_entity_poly.type
_entity_poly.pdbx_seq_one_letter_code
_entity_poly.pdbx_strand_id
1 'polypeptide(L)' 'MNHTYKVLKSDIELFAAALSQVRVYVVQPLGKDLIDIVDYGGVVKNITPESVKINGSYFFRKQFEFRVDVKEDSNGI' A
#
# COMPACT_ATOMS: atom_id res chain seq x y z
N MET A 1 17.17 -5.17 7.66
CA MET A 1 17.02 -4.27 6.50
C MET A 1 15.93 -3.28 6.86
N ASN A 2 16.27 -2.01 6.98
CA ASN A 2 15.33 -0.95 7.39
C ASN A 2 14.54 -0.55 6.13
N HIS A 3 13.48 -1.29 5.81
CA HIS A 3 12.65 -0.94 4.67
C HIS A 3 11.90 0.35 5.00
N THR A 4 12.03 1.35 4.13
CA THR A 4 11.29 2.61 4.22
C THR A 4 9.78 2.43 4.02
N TYR A 5 9.34 1.21 3.70
CA TYR A 5 7.95 0.88 3.43
C TYR A 5 7.55 -0.52 3.92
N LYS A 6 6.25 -0.70 4.12
CA LYS A 6 5.61 -1.97 4.41
C LYS A 6 4.65 -2.33 3.28
N VAL A 7 4.74 -3.56 2.78
CA VAL A 7 3.78 -4.13 1.82
C VAL A 7 2.55 -4.62 2.58
N LEU A 8 1.36 -4.22 2.14
CA LEU A 8 0.07 -4.66 2.70
C LEU A 8 -0.46 -5.83 1.88
N LYS A 9 -0.45 -7.05 2.44
CA LYS A 9 -0.86 -8.27 1.72
C LYS A 9 -2.22 -8.76 2.20
N SER A 10 -2.46 -8.64 3.50
CA SER A 10 -3.68 -9.15 4.14
C SER A 10 -4.79 -8.12 4.20
N ASP A 11 -6.03 -8.61 4.34
CA ASP A 11 -7.21 -7.77 4.51
C ASP A 11 -7.11 -6.93 5.79
N ILE A 12 -6.53 -7.49 6.86
CA ILE A 12 -6.32 -6.80 8.14
C ILE A 12 -5.37 -5.62 7.96
N GLU A 13 -4.29 -5.78 7.19
CA GLU A 13 -3.33 -4.69 6.93
C GLU A 13 -3.93 -3.58 6.07
N LEU A 14 -4.69 -3.95 5.01
CA LEU A 14 -5.40 -3.00 4.18
C LEU A 14 -6.50 -2.26 4.98
N PHE A 15 -7.19 -2.98 5.86
CA PHE A 15 -8.22 -2.42 6.74
C PHE A 15 -7.62 -1.48 7.78
N ALA A 16 -6.51 -1.86 8.42
CA ALA A 16 -5.77 -0.99 9.32
C ALA A 16 -5.29 0.29 8.61
N ALA A 17 -4.78 0.18 7.38
CA ALA A 17 -4.38 1.34 6.59
C ALA A 17 -5.57 2.27 6.27
N ALA A 18 -6.74 1.69 5.98
CA ALA A 18 -7.98 2.45 5.79
C ALA A 18 -8.41 3.20 7.06
N LEU A 19 -8.39 2.52 8.21
CA LEU A 19 -8.76 3.11 9.51
C LEU A 19 -7.81 4.23 9.94
N SER A 20 -6.50 4.03 9.77
CA SER A 20 -5.47 5.02 10.09
C SER A 20 -5.40 6.17 9.07
N GLN A 21 -6.20 6.11 7.99
CA GLN A 21 -6.23 7.07 6.89
C GLN A 21 -4.83 7.37 6.32
N VAL A 22 -3.94 6.38 6.31
CA VAL A 22 -2.59 6.53 5.76
C VAL A 22 -2.62 6.46 4.24
N ARG A 23 -1.64 7.10 3.60
CA ARG A 23 -1.47 7.02 2.15
C ARG A 23 -0.94 5.65 1.78
N VAL A 24 -1.72 4.91 0.99
CA VAL A 24 -1.31 3.68 0.34
C VAL A 24 -0.97 3.99 -1.11
N TYR A 25 0.25 3.71 -1.53
CA TYR A 25 0.67 3.80 -2.94
C TYR A 25 0.70 2.42 -3.59
N VAL A 26 0.59 2.42 -4.91
CA VAL A 26 0.43 1.23 -5.74
C VAL A 26 1.64 1.08 -6.64
N VAL A 27 2.26 -0.09 -6.61
CA VAL A 27 3.40 -0.39 -7.47
C VAL A 27 3.16 -1.67 -8.25
N GLN A 28 3.76 -1.76 -9.44
CA GLN A 28 3.80 -2.97 -10.25
C GLN A 28 5.19 -3.60 -10.15
N PRO A 29 5.32 -4.85 -9.71
CA PRO A 29 6.58 -5.56 -9.75
C PRO A 29 6.92 -5.94 -11.20
N LEU A 30 8.06 -5.48 -11.70
CA LEU A 30 8.56 -5.73 -13.06
C LEU A 30 9.59 -6.88 -13.14
N GLY A 31 10.01 -7.41 -12.00
CA GLY A 31 11.02 -8.46 -11.92
C GLY A 31 11.70 -8.50 -10.56
N LYS A 32 12.89 -9.11 -10.49
CA LYS A 32 13.68 -9.14 -9.26
C LYS A 32 14.13 -7.71 -8.92
N ASP A 33 13.54 -7.16 -7.88
CA ASP A 33 13.85 -5.84 -7.30
C ASP A 33 13.53 -4.60 -8.15
N LEU A 34 12.93 -4.78 -9.34
CA LEU A 34 12.43 -3.69 -10.17
C LEU A 34 10.93 -3.48 -9.93
N ILE A 35 10.56 -2.23 -9.64
CA ILE A 35 9.18 -1.80 -9.51
C ILE A 35 8.92 -0.57 -10.37
N ASP A 36 7.67 -0.41 -10.79
CA ASP A 36 7.16 0.85 -11.33
C ASP A 36 6.07 1.40 -10.40
N ILE A 37 6.07 2.72 -10.18
CA ILE A 37 5.04 3.37 -9.36
C ILE A 37 3.87 3.66 -10.28
N VAL A 38 2.78 2.92 -10.08
CA VAL A 38 1.56 3.04 -10.88
C VAL A 38 0.71 4.20 -10.41
N ASP A 39 0.62 4.37 -9.09
CA ASP A 39 -0.13 5.45 -8.46
C ASP A 39 0.49 5.77 -7.09
N TYR A 40 0.71 7.05 -6.79
CA TYR A 40 1.09 7.49 -5.44
C TYR A 40 -0.07 7.36 -4.44
N GLY A 41 -1.26 7.07 -4.95
CA GLY A 41 -2.43 6.57 -4.25
C GLY A 41 -2.99 7.53 -3.24
N GLY A 42 -3.46 6.99 -2.11
CA GLY A 42 -4.28 7.70 -1.16
C GLY A 42 -4.91 6.78 -0.12
N VAL A 43 -6.01 7.21 0.47
CA VAL A 43 -6.72 6.41 1.48
C VAL A 43 -7.52 5.30 0.81
N VAL A 44 -7.42 4.09 1.36
CA VAL A 44 -8.23 2.94 0.96
C VAL A 44 -9.71 3.23 1.26
N LYS A 45 -10.56 3.08 0.24
CA LYS A 45 -12.00 3.34 0.32
C LYS A 45 -12.85 2.06 0.32
N ASN A 46 -12.33 0.99 -0.26
CA ASN A 46 -13.02 -0.30 -0.33
C ASN A 46 -11.98 -1.42 -0.50
N ILE A 47 -12.25 -2.59 0.08
CA ILE A 47 -11.40 -3.77 0.02
C ILE A 47 -12.28 -4.96 -0.36
N THR A 48 -11.92 -5.66 -1.42
CA THR A 48 -12.50 -6.95 -1.81
C THR A 48 -11.40 -8.02 -1.90
N PRO A 49 -11.74 -9.31 -2.00
CA PRO A 49 -10.75 -10.35 -2.22
C PRO A 49 -9.93 -10.15 -3.51
N GLU A 50 -10.50 -9.49 -4.53
CA GLU A 50 -9.90 -9.29 -5.84
C GLU A 50 -9.23 -7.92 -6.00
N SER A 51 -9.76 -6.88 -5.36
CA SER A 51 -9.39 -5.49 -5.64
C SER A 51 -9.38 -4.60 -4.41
N VAL A 52 -8.63 -3.50 -4.50
CA VAL A 52 -8.62 -2.42 -3.52
C VAL A 52 -8.99 -1.13 -4.23
N LYS A 53 -9.94 -0.38 -3.67
CA LYS A 53 -10.28 0.96 -4.17
C LYS A 53 -9.48 2.01 -3.43
N ILE A 54 -8.69 2.79 -4.16
CA ILE A 54 -7.90 3.89 -3.63
C ILE A 54 -8.24 5.15 -4.45
N ASN A 55 -8.67 6.20 -3.76
CA ASN A 55 -9.01 7.51 -4.34
C ASN A 55 -9.91 7.48 -5.60
N GLY A 56 -10.80 6.50 -5.72
CA GLY A 56 -11.72 6.36 -6.86
C GLY A 56 -11.34 5.28 -7.86
N SER A 57 -10.06 4.91 -7.94
CA SER A 57 -9.51 3.87 -8.82
C SER A 57 -9.52 2.49 -8.16
N TYR A 58 -9.70 1.44 -8.95
CA TYR A 58 -9.64 0.05 -8.50
C TYR A 58 -8.35 -0.62 -8.98
N PHE A 59 -7.67 -1.30 -8.05
CA PHE A 59 -6.41 -1.99 -8.31
C PHE A 59 -6.53 -3.47 -7.93
N PHE A 60 -6.12 -4.36 -8.84
CA PHE A 60 -6.18 -5.80 -8.60
C PHE A 60 -5.07 -6.28 -7.67
N ARG A 61 -5.44 -7.03 -6.63
CA ARG A 61 -4.53 -7.54 -5.61
C ARG A 61 -3.52 -8.58 -6.12
N LYS A 62 -3.82 -9.21 -7.25
CA LYS A 62 -2.92 -10.18 -7.90
C LYS A 62 -1.90 -9.54 -8.84
N GLN A 63 -2.11 -8.27 -9.22
CA GLN A 63 -1.29 -7.58 -10.22
C GLN A 63 -0.41 -6.49 -9.61
N PHE A 64 -0.91 -5.85 -8.55
CA PHE A 64 -0.22 -4.74 -7.91
C PHE A 64 0.12 -5.04 -6.46
N GLU A 65 1.17 -4.39 -5.99
CA GLU A 65 1.52 -4.34 -4.58
C GLU A 65 1.08 -3.01 -3.98
N PHE A 66 0.54 -3.10 -2.76
CA PHE A 66 0.13 -1.95 -1.98
C PHE A 66 1.15 -1.68 -0.90
N ARG A 67 1.61 -0.44 -0.77
CA ARG A 67 2.67 -0.07 0.15
C ARG A 67 2.31 1.16 0.94
N VAL A 68 2.81 1.22 2.18
CA VAL A 68 2.76 2.39 3.06
C VAL A 68 4.16 2.70 3.52
N ASP A 69 4.48 3.97 3.72
CA ASP A 69 5.76 4.35 4.29
C ASP A 69 5.80 3.97 5.77
N VAL A 70 6.90 3.33 6.18
CA VAL A 70 7.20 3.13 7.59
C VAL A 70 7.93 4.39 8.00
N LYS A 71 7.22 5.35 8.60
CA LYS A 71 7.90 6.42 9.31
C LYS A 71 8.65 5.75 10.46
N GLU A 72 9.97 5.88 10.50
CA GLU A 72 10.67 5.77 11.77
C GLU A 72 9.99 6.78 12.69
N ASP A 73 9.40 6.30 13.78
CA ASP A 73 8.91 7.17 14.82
C ASP A 73 10.08 8.07 15.21
N SER A 74 10.01 9.33 14.77
CA SER A 74 10.92 10.38 15.21
C SER A 74 10.54 10.77 16.64
N ASN A 75 10.35 9.77 17.52
CA ASN A 75 10.37 9.96 18.95
C ASN A 75 11.80 9.69 19.41
N GLY A 76 12.71 10.56 18.96
CA GLY A 76 13.89 10.88 19.75
C GLY A 76 13.40 11.62 20.99
N ILE A 77 13.13 10.87 22.06
CA ILE A 77 13.13 11.39 23.44
C ILE A 77 14.34 10.77 24.12
#